data_AF-A0A9E2B4D3-F1
#
_entry.id   AF-A0A9E2B4D3-F1
#
_cell.length_a   1.000
_cell.length_b   1.000
_cell.length_c   1.000
_cell.angle_alpha   90.00
_cell.angle_beta   90.00
_cell.angle_gamma   90.00
#
_symmetry.space_group_name_H-M   'P 1'
#
loop_
_entity.id
_entity.type
_entity.pdbx_description
1 polymer ?
#
loop_
_entity_poly.entity_id
_entity_poly.type
_entity_poly.pdbx_seq_one_letter_code
_entity_poly.pdbx_strand_id
1 'polypeptide(L)' 'LCDADLDNSNLVNFADLSLLSEAFFADPAAPNWNPHADLNSDGIVNFADLQIMSSYFFQPPGPSGLINN' A
#
# COMPACT_ATOMS: atom_id res chain seq x y z
N LEU A 1 -6.76 -7.49 3.10
CA LEU A 1 -5.78 -7.07 2.08
C LEU A 1 -6.15 -5.66 1.68
N CYS A 2 -5.36 -4.69 2.12
CA CYS A 2 -5.54 -3.29 1.75
C CYS A 2 -5.22 -3.09 0.27
N ASP A 3 -5.70 -1.98 -0.29
CA ASP A 3 -5.41 -1.61 -1.68
C ASP A 3 -3.99 -1.05 -1.79
N ALA A 4 -3.25 -1.46 -2.83
CA ALA A 4 -1.90 -0.98 -3.08
C ALA A 4 -1.87 0.40 -3.79
N ASP A 5 -3.04 0.91 -4.20
CA ASP A 5 -3.25 2.28 -4.67
C ASP A 5 -3.40 3.22 -3.45
N LEU A 6 -2.26 3.69 -2.93
CA LEU A 6 -2.19 4.49 -1.71
C LEU A 6 -2.55 5.95 -1.94
N ASP A 7 -2.42 6.45 -3.18
CA ASP A 7 -2.79 7.82 -3.54
C ASP A 7 -4.18 7.94 -4.21
N ASN A 8 -4.87 6.81 -4.44
CA ASN A 8 -6.16 6.71 -5.12
C ASN A 8 -6.13 7.25 -6.56
N SER A 9 -5.01 7.06 -7.26
CA SER A 9 -4.84 7.48 -8.66
C SER A 9 -5.43 6.49 -9.68
N ASN A 10 -5.97 5.37 -9.23
CA ASN A 10 -6.42 4.22 -10.03
C ASN A 10 -5.28 3.49 -10.76
N LEU A 11 -4.03 3.67 -10.34
CA LEU A 11 -2.88 3.00 -10.91
C LEU A 11 -1.78 2.83 -9.88
N VAL A 12 -1.48 1.59 -9.51
CA VAL A 12 -0.37 1.29 -8.60
C VAL A 12 0.96 1.54 -9.32
N ASN A 13 1.69 2.56 -8.89
CA ASN A 13 2.94 3.00 -9.51
C ASN A 13 3.97 3.52 -8.50
N PHE A 14 4.98 4.26 -8.97
CA PHE A 14 6.05 4.80 -8.14
C PHE A 14 5.57 5.83 -7.10
N ALA A 15 4.43 6.49 -7.33
CA ALA A 15 3.80 7.36 -6.34
C ALA A 15 3.38 6.57 -5.09
N ASP A 16 2.72 5.42 -5.28
CA ASP A 16 2.34 4.53 -4.19
C ASP A 16 3.56 3.94 -3.48
N LEU A 17 4.58 3.56 -4.24
CA LEU A 17 5.85 3.08 -3.67
C LEU A 17 6.51 4.16 -2.79
N SER A 18 6.42 5.44 -3.15
CA SER A 18 6.92 6.54 -2.33
C SER A 18 6.17 6.60 -0.99
N LEU A 19 4.84 6.49 -1.02
CA LEU A 19 4.00 6.49 0.18
C LEU A 19 4.26 5.28 1.09
N LEU A 20 4.47 4.09 0.51
CA LEU A 20 4.88 2.91 1.27
C LEU A 20 6.27 3.10 1.88
N SER A 21 7.20 3.71 1.13
CA SER A 21 8.55 3.99 1.63
C SER A 21 8.58 5.01 2.77
N GLU A 22 7.66 5.98 2.79
CA GLU A 22 7.53 6.95 3.90
C GLU A 22 7.11 6.28 5.21
N ALA A 23 6.30 5.22 5.12
CA ALA A 23 5.82 4.44 6.26
C ALA A 23 6.71 3.23 6.58
N PHE A 24 7.81 3.00 5.86
CA PHE A 24 8.61 1.77 6.01
C PHE A 24 9.18 1.62 7.42
N PHE A 25 9.12 0.40 7.96
CA PHE A 25 9.43 0.03 9.34
C PHE A 25 8.54 0.68 10.43
N ALA A 26 7.43 1.31 10.06
CA ALA A 26 6.48 1.85 11.03
C ALA A 26 5.56 0.76 11.60
N ASP A 27 5.27 0.89 12.90
CA ASP A 27 4.15 0.23 13.60
C ASP A 27 3.14 1.30 14.07
N PRO A 28 1.97 0.94 14.65
CA PRO A 28 0.98 1.92 15.10
C PRO A 28 1.45 2.95 16.14
N ALA A 29 2.59 2.76 16.79
CA ALA A 29 3.17 3.72 17.73
C ALA A 29 4.16 4.69 17.05
N ALA A 30 4.58 4.41 15.81
CA ALA A 30 5.54 5.23 15.09
C ALA A 30 4.89 6.50 14.51
N PRO A 31 5.62 7.64 14.49
CA PRO A 31 5.08 8.91 13.99
C PRO A 31 4.82 8.93 12.47
N ASN A 32 5.44 8.02 11.72
CA ASN A 32 5.24 7.83 10.29
C ASN A 32 4.30 6.66 9.97
N TRP A 33 3.54 6.16 10.97
CA TRP A 33 2.55 5.11 10.75
C TRP A 33 1.52 5.51 9.69
N ASN A 34 1.40 4.68 8.67
CA ASN A 34 0.31 4.75 7.71
C ASN A 34 -0.43 3.40 7.69
N PRO A 35 -1.66 3.31 8.23
CA PRO A 35 -2.41 2.05 8.26
C PRO A 35 -2.77 1.52 6.87
N HIS A 36 -2.71 2.35 5.82
CA HIS A 36 -2.94 1.93 4.45
C HIS A 36 -1.70 1.27 3.82
N ALA A 37 -0.51 1.59 4.32
CA ALA A 37 0.74 0.98 3.85
C ALA A 37 0.99 -0.43 4.47
N ASP A 38 0.27 -0.79 5.53
CA ASP A 38 0.20 -2.14 6.11
C ASP A 38 -0.81 -2.98 5.30
N LEU A 39 -0.34 -3.48 4.16
CA LEU A 39 -1.15 -4.14 3.14
C LEU A 39 -1.66 -5.51 3.60
N ASN A 40 -0.86 -6.22 4.39
CA ASN A 40 -1.23 -7.52 4.96
C ASN A 40 -1.95 -7.42 6.32
N SER A 41 -2.00 -6.23 6.93
CA SER A 41 -2.60 -5.96 8.24
C SER A 41 -1.92 -6.73 9.39
N ASP A 42 -0.60 -6.90 9.32
CA ASP A 42 0.20 -7.59 10.36
C ASP A 42 0.71 -6.64 11.46
N GLY A 43 0.45 -5.34 11.33
CA GLY A 43 0.82 -4.31 12.30
C GLY A 43 2.22 -3.74 12.11
N ILE A 44 2.90 -4.02 10.99
CA ILE A 44 4.20 -3.43 10.67
C ILE A 44 4.41 -3.29 9.16
N VAL A 45 4.65 -2.07 8.68
CA VAL A 45 4.97 -1.82 7.27
C VAL A 45 6.39 -2.31 6.97
N ASN A 46 6.54 -3.37 6.18
CA ASN A 46 7.83 -3.97 5.91
C ASN A 46 7.94 -4.58 4.49
N PHE A 47 8.94 -5.44 4.28
CA PHE A 47 9.17 -6.10 2.99
C PHE A 47 8.01 -7.02 2.56
N ALA A 48 7.20 -7.52 3.49
CA ALA A 48 5.98 -8.26 3.18
C ALA A 48 4.98 -7.38 2.43
N ASP A 49 4.78 -6.13 2.86
CA ASP A 49 3.92 -5.16 2.17
C ASP A 49 4.50 -4.76 0.82
N LEU A 50 5.82 -4.55 0.76
CA LEU A 50 6.50 -4.28 -0.52
C LEU A 50 6.31 -5.44 -1.51
N GLN A 51 6.38 -6.70 -1.04
CA GLN A 51 6.12 -7.86 -1.88
C GLN A 51 4.67 -7.85 -2.40
N ILE A 52 3.70 -7.52 -1.56
CA ILE A 52 2.30 -7.38 -1.98
C ILE A 52 2.17 -6.27 -3.02
N MET A 53 2.68 -5.06 -2.75
CA MET A 53 2.65 -3.94 -3.69
C MET A 53 3.28 -4.32 -5.04
N SER A 54 4.41 -5.02 -5.03
CA SER A 54 5.09 -5.45 -6.26
C SER A 54 4.21 -6.35 -7.15
N SER A 55 3.29 -7.12 -6.56
CA SER A 55 2.35 -7.97 -7.31
C SER A 55 1.24 -7.18 -8.00
N TYR A 56 1.00 -5.94 -7.57
CA TYR A 56 0.01 -5.01 -8.13
C TYR A 56 0.62 -3.92 -9.00
N PHE A 57 1.95 -3.84 -9.10
CA PHE A 57 2.61 -2.75 -9.83
C PHE A 57 2.17 -2.69 -11.31
N PHE A 58 1.83 -1.50 -11.79
CA PHE A 58 1.22 -1.21 -13.09
C PHE A 58 -0.20 -1.78 -13.31
N GLN A 59 -0.84 -2.28 -12.27
CA GLN A 59 -2.23 -2.71 -12.33
C GLN A 59 -3.15 -1.61 -11.75
N PRO A 60 -4.45 -1.64 -12.10
CA PRO A 60 -5.45 -0.92 -11.34
C PRO A 60 -5.43 -1.33 -9.86
N PRO A 61 -6.03 -0.52 -8.97
CA PRO A 61 -6.25 -0.90 -7.58
C PRO A 61 -6.79 -2.33 -7.43
N GLY A 62 -6.43 -2.97 -6.31
CA GLY A 62 -6.81 -4.36 -6.02
C GLY A 62 -8.32 -4.56 -5.96
N PRO A 63 -8.84 -5.77 -5.65
CA PRO A 63 -10.28 -6.08 -5.74
C PRO A 63 -11.24 -5.21 -4.90
N SER A 64 -10.72 -4.33 -4.02
CA SER A 64 -11.48 -3.29 -3.31
C SER A 64 -11.71 -2.03 -4.16
N GLY A 65 -10.90 -1.79 -5.20
CA GLY A 65 -11.04 -0.77 -6.23
C GLY A 65 -12.12 -1.15 -7.22
N LEU A 66 -13.38 -1.19 -6.77
CA LEU A 66 -14.53 -1.26 -7.66
C LEU A 66 -14.44 -0.08 -8.65
N ILE A 67 -13.92 -0.35 -9.83
CA ILE A 67 -14.26 0.37 -11.05
C ILE A 67 -15.75 0.13 -11.27
N ASN A 68 -16.57 0.98 -10.65
CA ASN A 68 -18.00 1.01 -10.88
C ASN A 68 -18.20 1.35 -12.36
N ASN A 69 -18.56 0.33 -13.14
CA ASN A 69 -18.93 0.42 -14.55
C ASN A 69 -20.14 1.34 -14.74
#